data_AF-A0A541AXL6-F1
#
_entry.id   AF-A0A541AXL6-F1
#
_cell.length_a   1.000
_cell.length_b   1.000
_cell.length_c   1.000
_cell.angle_alpha   90.00
_cell.angle_beta   90.00
_cell.angle_gamma   90.00
#
_symmetry.space_group_name_H-M   'P 1'
#
loop_
_entity.id
_entity.type
_entity.pdbx_description
1 polymer ?
#
loop_
_entity_poly.entity_id
_entity_poly.type
_entity_poly.pdbx_seq_one_letter_code
_entity_poly.pdbx_strand_id
1 'polypeptide(L)'
;MYIKYLSELILLTAMLLLFILLDNLSLILIINSLIPVSVSLKYRKIKTIKFPNGPHIKPQWLNVKPVRVYDNPNYYRNIIGSENKKRSVVYQWFNLINGKSYVGSSWNGSTGLLSYWTPSILRRNYPIYQSINYYGIHNFALAILEDLGSSSVVTKEYILSREQFYLDLLFTNTTNTTNTTNTTNTTNTTNTTNISCGSGKVKSATKRQKR
;
A
#
# COMPACT_ATOMS: atom_id res chain seq x y z
N MET A 1 -46.44 0.97 66.77
CA MET A 1 -46.60 0.38 65.42
C MET A 1 -46.34 1.39 64.30
N TYR A 2 -46.85 2.63 64.39
CA TYR A 2 -46.70 3.68 63.36
C TYR A 2 -45.24 4.14 63.10
N ILE A 3 -44.42 4.26 64.16
CA ILE A 3 -43.02 4.73 64.05
C ILE A 3 -42.16 3.79 63.20
N LYS A 4 -42.40 2.47 63.30
CA LYS A 4 -41.67 1.46 62.51
C LYS A 4 -42.02 1.55 61.03
N TYR A 5 -43.26 1.88 60.69
CA TYR A 5 -43.68 2.04 59.30
C TYR A 5 -43.11 3.32 58.67
N LEU A 6 -42.98 4.38 59.47
CA LEU A 6 -42.39 5.63 59.04
C LEU A 6 -40.88 5.50 58.75
N SER A 7 -40.13 4.74 59.57
CA SER A 7 -38.70 4.51 59.32
C SER A 7 -38.44 3.68 58.06
N GLU A 8 -39.27 2.67 57.78
CA GLU A 8 -39.17 1.85 56.56
C GLU A 8 -39.46 2.67 55.29
N LEU A 9 -40.43 3.59 55.36
CA LEU A 9 -40.75 4.49 54.24
C LEU A 9 -39.60 5.47 53.94
N ILE A 10 -38.95 5.99 54.98
CA ILE A 10 -37.79 6.88 54.82
C ILE A 10 -36.61 6.11 54.21
N LEU A 11 -36.39 4.85 54.62
CA LEU A 11 -35.34 4.01 54.05
C LEU A 11 -35.58 3.74 52.56
N LEU A 12 -36.83 3.42 52.18
CA LEU A 12 -37.20 3.16 50.78
C LEU A 12 -36.97 4.38 49.89
N THR A 13 -37.35 5.58 50.35
CA THR A 13 -37.15 6.82 49.60
C THR A 13 -35.67 7.18 49.50
N ALA A 14 -34.87 6.94 50.54
CA ALA A 14 -33.42 7.13 50.50
C ALA A 14 -32.73 6.17 49.52
N MET A 15 -33.16 4.90 49.45
CA MET A 15 -32.62 3.94 48.48
C MET A 15 -32.98 4.31 47.04
N LEU A 16 -34.20 4.79 46.79
CA LEU A 16 -34.60 5.28 45.47
C LEU A 16 -33.78 6.50 45.04
N LEU A 17 -33.54 7.44 45.97
CA LEU A 17 -32.72 8.62 45.71
C LEU A 17 -31.26 8.25 45.38
N LEU A 18 -30.71 7.28 46.11
CA LEU A 18 -29.36 6.77 45.88
C LEU A 18 -29.23 6.08 44.51
N PHE A 19 -30.25 5.31 44.11
CA PHE A 19 -30.31 4.66 42.81
C PHE A 19 -30.30 5.69 41.67
N ILE A 20 -31.12 6.75 41.77
CA ILE A 20 -31.15 7.85 40.80
C ILE A 20 -29.80 8.58 40.74
N LEU A 21 -29.11 8.77 41.86
CA LEU A 21 -27.79 9.40 41.90
C LEU A 21 -26.70 8.55 41.21
N LEU A 22 -26.74 7.23 41.40
CA LEU A 22 -25.79 6.30 40.78
C LEU A 22 -25.92 6.26 39.26
N ASP A 23 -27.16 6.21 38.75
CA ASP A 23 -27.41 6.19 37.31
C ASP A 23 -26.94 7.48 36.62
N ASN A 24 -27.16 8.63 37.25
CA ASN A 24 -26.71 9.92 36.72
C ASN A 24 -25.17 10.05 36.67
N LEU A 25 -24.46 9.48 37.64
CA LEU A 25 -22.99 9.48 37.66
C LEU A 25 -22.41 8.71 36.47
N SER A 26 -23.03 7.58 36.11
CA SER A 26 -22.61 6.76 34.96
C SER A 26 -22.77 7.51 33.62
N LEU A 27 -23.89 8.22 33.44
CA LEU A 27 -24.15 9.04 32.25
C LEU A 27 -23.17 10.19 32.11
N ILE A 28 -22.83 10.87 33.21
CA ILE A 28 -21.84 11.96 33.22
C ILE A 28 -20.45 11.45 32.79
N LEU A 29 -20.04 10.28 33.27
CA LEU A 29 -18.76 9.66 32.89
C LEU A 29 -18.71 9.33 31.39
N ILE A 30 -19.81 8.79 30.85
CA ILE A 30 -19.94 8.49 29.42
C ILE A 30 -19.84 9.79 28.61
N ILE A 31 -20.60 10.83 28.95
CA ILE A 31 -20.61 12.12 28.23
C ILE A 31 -19.20 12.75 28.24
N ASN A 32 -18.53 12.77 29.39
CA ASN A 32 -17.18 13.33 29.51
C ASN A 32 -16.13 12.59 28.66
N SER A 33 -16.32 11.29 28.42
CA SER A 33 -15.44 10.51 27.54
C SER A 33 -15.65 10.80 26.03
N LEU A 34 -16.84 11.23 25.62
CA LEU A 34 -17.15 11.53 24.21
C LEU A 34 -16.73 12.96 23.79
N ILE A 35 -16.73 13.92 24.72
CA ILE A 35 -16.36 15.32 24.43
C ILE A 35 -14.95 15.48 23.81
N PRO A 36 -13.87 14.82 24.28
CA PRO A 36 -12.54 15.01 23.68
C PRO A 36 -12.46 14.51 22.22
N VAL A 37 -13.27 13.52 21.85
CA VAL A 37 -13.27 12.94 20.49
C VAL A 37 -13.97 13.88 19.50
N SER A 38 -15.09 14.49 19.89
CA SER A 38 -15.86 15.38 19.01
C SER A 38 -15.11 16.70 18.70
N VAL A 39 -14.39 17.24 19.70
CA VAL A 39 -13.56 18.44 19.52
C VAL A 39 -12.39 18.16 18.57
N SER A 40 -11.75 16.98 18.68
CA SER A 40 -10.65 16.57 17.80
C SER A 40 -11.07 16.49 16.32
N LEU A 41 -12.29 16.02 16.04
CA LEU A 41 -12.79 15.91 14.67
C LEU A 41 -13.18 17.26 14.05
N LYS A 42 -13.68 18.22 14.84
CA LYS A 42 -14.11 19.55 14.38
C LYS A 42 -12.98 20.38 13.75
N TYR A 43 -11.74 20.20 14.23
CA TYR A 43 -10.56 20.91 13.71
C TYR A 43 -9.81 20.18 12.59
N ARG A 44 -10.26 18.98 12.20
CA ARG A 44 -9.64 18.26 11.09
C ARG A 44 -10.12 18.85 9.77
N LYS A 45 -9.31 19.72 9.16
CA LYS A 45 -9.55 20.22 7.79
C LYS A 45 -9.53 19.04 6.81
N ILE A 46 -10.70 18.52 6.43
CA ILE A 46 -10.83 17.43 5.45
C ILE A 46 -10.57 18.02 4.07
N LYS A 47 -9.34 17.86 3.57
CA LYS A 47 -9.07 18.09 2.15
C LYS A 47 -9.71 16.95 1.37
N THR A 48 -10.70 17.26 0.54
CA THR A 48 -11.27 16.30 -0.41
C THR A 48 -10.20 15.95 -1.44
N ILE A 49 -9.58 14.78 -1.29
CA ILE A 49 -8.62 14.28 -2.27
C ILE A 49 -9.45 13.71 -3.42
N LYS A 50 -9.45 14.41 -4.55
CA LYS A 50 -10.03 13.89 -5.80
C LYS A 50 -8.95 13.09 -6.51
N PHE A 51 -9.12 11.78 -6.55
CA PHE A 51 -8.27 10.91 -7.37
C PHE A 51 -8.74 10.97 -8.83
N PRO A 52 -7.83 10.88 -9.80
CA PRO A 52 -8.21 10.75 -11.20
C PRO A 52 -8.98 9.44 -11.39
N ASN A 53 -10.15 9.54 -11.99
CA ASN A 53 -10.92 8.39 -12.43
C ASN A 53 -10.58 8.15 -13.92
N GLY A 54 -10.15 6.94 -14.24
CA GLY A 54 -9.83 6.53 -15.59
C GLY A 54 -10.25 5.08 -15.83
N PRO A 55 -10.29 4.62 -17.08
CA PRO A 55 -10.60 3.23 -17.38
C PRO A 55 -9.58 2.32 -16.69
N HIS A 56 -10.05 1.24 -16.06
CA HIS A 56 -9.17 0.25 -15.44
C HIS A 56 -8.61 -0.68 -16.52
N ILE A 57 -7.29 -0.66 -16.65
CA ILE A 57 -6.51 -1.55 -17.51
C ILE A 57 -6.35 -2.88 -16.79
N LYS A 58 -6.51 -3.98 -17.52
CA LYS A 58 -6.28 -5.32 -16.99
C LYS A 58 -4.80 -5.47 -16.59
N PRO A 59 -4.50 -5.89 -15.34
CA PRO A 59 -3.13 -6.06 -14.89
C PRO A 59 -2.33 -7.03 -15.76
N GLN A 60 -1.10 -6.64 -16.09
CA GLN A 60 -0.11 -7.49 -16.73
C GLN A 60 1.00 -7.83 -15.73
N TRP A 61 1.08 -9.11 -15.36
CA TRP A 61 2.03 -9.59 -14.38
C TRP A 61 3.33 -10.04 -15.06
N LEU A 62 4.46 -9.79 -14.39
CA LEU A 62 5.78 -10.21 -14.89
C LEU A 62 5.99 -11.72 -14.84
N ASN A 63 5.34 -12.38 -13.88
CA ASN A 63 5.33 -13.83 -13.79
C ASN A 63 4.06 -14.35 -14.48
N VAL A 64 4.18 -15.40 -15.31
CA VAL A 64 3.07 -16.05 -16.01
C VAL A 64 1.97 -16.49 -15.03
N LYS A 65 2.37 -16.91 -13.82
CA LYS A 65 1.46 -17.25 -12.74
C LYS A 65 1.98 -16.71 -11.41
N PRO A 66 1.55 -15.52 -10.98
CA PRO A 66 1.86 -15.02 -9.64
C PRO A 66 1.37 -15.99 -8.56
N VAL A 67 2.07 -16.01 -7.43
CA VAL A 67 1.74 -16.87 -6.28
C VAL A 67 0.39 -16.47 -5.69
N ARG A 68 0.16 -15.17 -5.56
CA ARG A 68 -1.07 -14.58 -5.02
C ARG A 68 -1.38 -13.30 -5.77
N VAL A 69 -2.66 -13.00 -5.99
CA VAL A 69 -3.12 -11.78 -6.67
C VAL A 69 -4.25 -11.15 -5.86
N TYR A 70 -4.20 -9.83 -5.72
CA TYR A 70 -5.18 -9.01 -5.04
C TYR A 70 -5.60 -7.87 -5.98
N ASP A 71 -6.74 -8.04 -6.65
CA ASP A 71 -7.24 -7.08 -7.64
C ASP A 71 -7.63 -5.73 -7.02
N ASN A 72 -8.09 -5.78 -5.76
CA ASN A 72 -8.35 -4.59 -4.95
C ASN A 72 -7.68 -4.72 -3.57
N PRO A 73 -6.41 -4.31 -3.45
CA PRO A 73 -5.64 -4.45 -2.22
C PRO A 73 -6.30 -3.72 -1.04
N ASN A 74 -7.08 -2.67 -1.30
CA ASN A 74 -7.76 -1.93 -0.24
C ASN A 74 -8.83 -2.78 0.46
N TYR A 75 -9.56 -3.61 -0.30
CA TYR A 75 -10.52 -4.57 0.24
C TYR A 75 -9.82 -5.75 0.91
N TYR A 76 -8.75 -6.26 0.30
CA TYR A 76 -8.01 -7.44 0.79
C TYR A 76 -6.95 -7.14 1.85
N ARG A 77 -6.91 -5.93 2.42
CA ARG A 77 -5.84 -5.48 3.32
C ARG A 77 -5.55 -6.46 4.46
N ASN A 78 -6.59 -6.99 5.11
CA ASN A 78 -6.42 -7.94 6.22
C ASN A 78 -5.84 -9.28 5.74
N ILE A 79 -6.33 -9.78 4.60
CA ILE A 79 -5.88 -11.04 3.99
C ILE A 79 -4.42 -10.93 3.52
N ILE A 80 -4.05 -9.81 2.88
CA ILE A 80 -2.66 -9.49 2.52
C ILE A 80 -1.77 -9.56 3.76
N GLY A 81 -2.24 -8.99 4.86
CA GLY A 81 -1.53 -8.98 6.14
C GLY A 81 -1.33 -10.38 6.74
N SER A 82 -2.36 -11.23 6.70
CA SER A 82 -2.31 -12.57 7.30
C SER A 82 -1.52 -13.57 6.44
N GLU A 83 -1.77 -13.61 5.13
CA GLU A 83 -1.14 -14.58 4.21
C GLU A 83 0.37 -14.35 4.03
N ASN A 84 0.83 -13.10 4.15
CA ASN A 84 2.24 -12.74 3.94
C ASN A 84 3.00 -12.49 5.25
N LYS A 85 2.43 -12.89 6.39
CA LYS A 85 3.04 -12.73 7.71
C LYS A 85 4.24 -13.65 7.88
N LYS A 86 5.40 -13.09 8.28
CA LYS A 86 6.68 -13.83 8.44
C LYS A 86 7.14 -14.53 7.15
N ARG A 87 6.72 -14.01 5.99
CA ARG A 87 7.17 -14.45 4.67
C ARG A 87 8.03 -13.39 4.02
N SER A 88 9.15 -13.77 3.45
CA SER A 88 9.92 -12.91 2.55
C SER A 88 9.33 -13.03 1.15
N VAL A 89 9.03 -11.90 0.50
CA VAL A 89 8.28 -11.90 -0.77
C VAL A 89 8.84 -10.89 -1.76
N VAL A 90 8.70 -11.19 -3.05
CA VAL A 90 8.83 -10.22 -4.15
C VAL A 90 7.45 -9.98 -4.74
N TYR A 91 7.11 -8.71 -4.96
CA TYR A 91 5.77 -8.29 -5.34
C TYR A 91 5.78 -7.23 -6.44
N GLN A 92 4.65 -7.11 -7.12
CA GLN A 92 4.38 -6.13 -8.16
C GLN A 92 3.11 -5.35 -7.82
N TRP A 93 3.24 -4.03 -7.75
CA TRP A 93 2.11 -3.11 -7.78
C TRP A 93 1.84 -2.71 -9.24
N PHE A 94 0.60 -2.84 -9.67
CA PHE A 94 0.15 -2.44 -11.00
C PHE A 94 -0.86 -1.30 -10.88
N ASN A 95 -0.58 -0.16 -11.50
CA ASN A 95 -1.51 0.96 -11.53
C ASN A 95 -2.55 0.72 -12.64
N LEU A 96 -3.81 0.58 -12.23
CA LEU A 96 -4.92 0.26 -13.14
C LEU A 96 -5.27 1.40 -14.09
N ILE A 97 -4.85 2.64 -13.81
CA ILE A 97 -5.19 3.82 -14.63
C ILE A 97 -4.19 4.05 -15.76
N ASN A 98 -2.89 3.87 -15.50
CA ASN A 98 -1.84 4.16 -16.47
C ASN A 98 -1.01 2.93 -16.90
N GLY A 99 -1.30 1.75 -16.35
CA GLY A 99 -0.63 0.50 -16.68
C GLY A 99 0.82 0.39 -16.19
N LYS A 100 1.33 1.38 -15.45
CA LYS A 100 2.70 1.34 -14.93
C LYS A 100 2.80 0.36 -13.78
N SER A 101 3.91 -0.36 -13.77
CA SER A 101 4.23 -1.33 -12.73
C SER A 101 5.37 -0.86 -11.85
N TYR A 102 5.35 -1.29 -10.60
CA TYR A 102 6.45 -1.16 -9.65
C TYR A 102 6.73 -2.53 -9.04
N VAL A 103 7.98 -2.94 -9.05
CA VAL A 103 8.44 -4.17 -8.39
C VAL A 103 9.20 -3.78 -7.13
N GLY A 104 8.95 -4.52 -6.05
CA GLY A 104 9.68 -4.37 -4.81
C GLY A 104 9.76 -5.69 -4.07
N SER A 105 10.58 -5.71 -3.02
CA SER A 105 10.70 -6.85 -2.13
C SER A 105 10.42 -6.48 -0.68
N SER A 106 10.14 -7.48 0.15
CA SER A 106 10.04 -7.29 1.59
C SER A 106 10.55 -8.50 2.35
N TRP A 107 11.32 -8.22 3.41
CA TRP A 107 11.72 -9.23 4.39
C TRP A 107 10.53 -9.81 5.14
N ASN A 108 9.56 -8.96 5.53
CA ASN A 108 8.31 -9.40 6.13
C ASN A 108 7.17 -8.82 5.30
N GLY A 109 6.60 -9.66 4.42
CA GLY A 109 5.58 -9.30 3.46
C GLY A 109 4.42 -8.54 4.08
N SER A 110 3.93 -8.99 5.24
CA SER A 110 2.87 -8.29 5.97
C SER A 110 3.24 -6.83 6.27
N THR A 111 4.41 -6.58 6.89
CA THR A 111 4.84 -5.22 7.22
C THR A 111 5.14 -4.38 5.97
N GLY A 112 5.85 -4.95 4.98
CA GLY A 112 6.21 -4.24 3.76
C GLY A 112 5.01 -3.86 2.91
N LEU A 113 4.11 -4.81 2.66
CA LEU A 113 2.91 -4.59 1.86
C LEU A 113 1.94 -3.63 2.57
N LEU A 114 1.74 -3.77 3.88
CA LEU A 114 0.83 -2.88 4.62
C LEU A 114 1.38 -1.45 4.80
N SER A 115 2.69 -1.24 4.63
CA SER A 115 3.31 0.09 4.74
C SER A 115 2.77 1.10 3.72
N TYR A 116 2.29 0.62 2.56
CA TYR A 116 1.70 1.46 1.51
C TYR A 116 0.37 2.12 1.91
N TRP A 117 -0.26 1.71 3.01
CA TRP A 117 -1.42 2.40 3.60
C TRP A 117 -1.03 3.43 4.66
N THR A 118 0.25 3.52 5.02
CA THR A 118 0.70 4.35 6.14
C THR A 118 1.04 5.77 5.66
N PRO A 119 0.31 6.83 6.06
CA PRO A 119 0.50 8.18 5.52
C PRO A 119 1.92 8.75 5.74
N SER A 120 2.56 8.39 6.86
CA SER A 120 3.93 8.83 7.15
C SER A 120 4.97 8.22 6.20
N ILE A 121 4.72 7.02 5.69
CA ILE A 121 5.56 6.35 4.68
C ILE A 121 5.33 6.98 3.31
N LEU A 122 4.06 7.23 2.95
CA LEU A 122 3.69 7.83 1.68
C LEU A 122 4.18 9.27 1.49
N ARG A 123 4.59 9.95 2.57
CA ARG A 123 5.21 11.28 2.49
C ARG A 123 6.63 11.27 1.91
N ARG A 124 7.26 10.10 1.80
CA ARG A 124 8.61 9.97 1.25
C ARG A 124 8.62 10.10 -0.28
N ASN A 125 9.75 10.53 -0.84
CA ASN A 125 9.88 10.87 -2.25
C ASN A 125 10.24 9.66 -3.15
N TYR A 126 9.42 8.59 -3.13
CA TYR A 126 9.60 7.46 -4.05
C TYR A 126 8.51 7.45 -5.12
N PRO A 127 8.84 7.01 -6.36
CA PRO A 127 7.89 7.01 -7.47
C PRO A 127 6.57 6.27 -7.16
N ILE A 128 6.63 5.11 -6.51
CA ILE A 128 5.43 4.35 -6.14
C ILE A 128 4.55 5.09 -5.12
N TYR A 129 5.15 5.76 -4.13
CA TYR A 129 4.38 6.49 -3.12
C TYR A 129 3.72 7.74 -3.70
N GLN A 130 4.42 8.46 -4.58
CA GLN A 130 3.82 9.56 -5.32
C GLN A 130 2.66 9.08 -6.19
N SER A 131 2.83 7.94 -6.87
CA SER A 131 1.79 7.31 -7.68
C SER A 131 0.56 6.94 -6.82
N ILE A 132 0.77 6.31 -5.66
CA ILE A 132 -0.33 5.97 -4.74
C ILE A 132 -1.03 7.22 -4.18
N ASN A 133 -0.28 8.28 -3.83
CA ASN A 133 -0.88 9.55 -3.38
C ASN A 133 -1.70 10.23 -4.47
N TYR A 134 -1.27 10.12 -5.73
CA TYR A 134 -1.92 10.77 -6.86
C TYR A 134 -3.13 9.99 -7.38
N TYR A 135 -3.00 8.67 -7.57
CA TYR A 135 -4.05 7.81 -8.13
C TYR A 135 -4.94 7.17 -7.06
N GLY A 136 -4.49 7.09 -5.81
CA GLY A 136 -5.17 6.39 -4.73
C GLY A 136 -4.96 4.88 -4.80
N ILE A 137 -4.79 4.24 -3.64
CA ILE A 137 -4.45 2.80 -3.55
C ILE A 137 -5.54 1.86 -4.10
N HIS A 138 -6.79 2.34 -4.22
CA HIS A 138 -7.90 1.58 -4.80
C HIS A 138 -7.80 1.45 -6.34
N ASN A 139 -6.95 2.25 -6.98
CA ASN A 139 -6.65 2.19 -8.40
C ASN A 139 -5.37 1.37 -8.69
N PHE A 140 -5.02 0.46 -7.78
CA PHE A 140 -3.91 -0.45 -7.95
C PHE A 140 -4.36 -1.89 -7.72
N ALA A 141 -3.67 -2.82 -8.39
CA ALA A 141 -3.69 -4.23 -8.07
C ALA A 141 -2.31 -4.66 -7.55
N LEU A 142 -2.28 -5.69 -6.72
CA LEU A 142 -1.06 -6.23 -6.11
C LEU A 142 -0.91 -7.70 -6.45
N ALA A 143 0.25 -8.11 -6.94
CA ALA A 143 0.60 -9.51 -7.13
C ALA A 143 1.85 -9.87 -6.34
N ILE A 144 1.85 -11.03 -5.70
CA ILE A 144 3.05 -11.67 -5.16
C ILE A 144 3.67 -12.49 -6.29
N LEU A 145 4.80 -12.02 -6.82
CA LEU A 145 5.50 -12.68 -7.92
C LEU A 145 6.19 -13.95 -7.44
N GLU A 146 6.79 -13.88 -6.24
CA GLU A 146 7.55 -14.97 -5.64
C GLU A 146 7.45 -14.92 -4.12
N ASP A 147 7.31 -16.10 -3.51
CA ASP A 147 7.35 -16.28 -2.07
C ASP A 147 8.65 -17.00 -1.70
N LEU A 148 9.58 -16.26 -1.10
CA LEU A 148 10.96 -16.68 -0.86
C LEU A 148 11.10 -17.57 0.38
N GLY A 149 10.02 -17.80 1.13
CA GLY A 149 10.05 -18.61 2.35
C GLY A 149 9.89 -17.82 3.64
N SER A 150 10.27 -18.47 4.75
CA SER A 150 10.21 -17.87 6.08
C SER A 150 11.22 -16.72 6.21
N SER A 151 10.76 -15.57 6.72
CA SER A 151 11.60 -14.40 6.97
C SER A 151 12.80 -14.69 7.86
N SER A 152 12.78 -15.74 8.68
CA SER A 152 13.91 -16.07 9.57
C SER A 152 15.07 -16.77 8.86
N VAL A 153 14.86 -17.32 7.67
CA VAL A 153 15.83 -18.17 6.96
C VAL A 153 16.45 -17.44 5.77
N VAL A 154 15.66 -16.61 5.11
CA VAL A 154 16.07 -15.93 3.87
C VAL A 154 17.09 -14.85 4.17
N THR A 155 18.16 -14.72 3.40
CA THR A 155 19.16 -13.65 3.56
C THR A 155 18.77 -12.39 2.81
N LYS A 156 19.27 -11.24 3.24
CA LYS A 156 18.93 -9.94 2.63
C LYS A 156 19.43 -9.88 1.19
N GLU A 157 20.62 -10.41 0.95
CA GLU A 157 21.29 -10.46 -0.35
C GLU A 157 20.45 -11.27 -1.36
N TYR A 158 19.87 -12.39 -0.91
CA TYR A 158 18.99 -13.20 -1.73
C TYR A 158 17.70 -12.47 -2.10
N ILE A 159 17.05 -11.79 -1.15
CA ILE A 159 15.84 -11.01 -1.46
C ILE A 159 16.13 -9.95 -2.52
N LEU A 160 17.26 -9.27 -2.41
CA LEU A 160 17.66 -8.23 -3.35
C LEU A 160 18.04 -8.77 -4.72
N SER A 161 18.68 -9.94 -4.80
CA SER A 161 18.98 -10.57 -6.09
C SER A 161 17.69 -11.01 -6.80
N ARG A 162 16.69 -11.49 -6.06
CA ARG A 162 15.37 -11.82 -6.62
C ARG A 162 14.61 -10.57 -7.07
N GLU A 163 14.64 -9.49 -6.30
CA GLU A 163 14.07 -8.20 -6.72
C GLU A 163 14.69 -7.71 -8.04
N GLN A 164 16.03 -7.75 -8.13
CA GLN A 164 16.75 -7.33 -9.33
C GLN A 164 16.37 -8.18 -10.54
N PHE A 165 16.24 -9.50 -10.38
CA PHE A 165 15.79 -10.40 -11.46
C PHE A 165 14.45 -9.96 -12.08
N TYR A 166 13.47 -9.57 -11.26
CA TYR A 166 12.17 -9.09 -11.78
C TYR A 166 12.23 -7.68 -12.34
N LEU A 167 13.10 -6.81 -11.81
CA LEU A 167 13.35 -5.49 -12.41
C LEU A 167 13.97 -5.64 -13.80
N ASP A 168 14.96 -6.52 -13.96
CA ASP A 168 15.59 -6.79 -15.26
C ASP A 168 14.55 -7.34 -16.26
N LEU A 169 13.66 -8.22 -15.82
CA LEU A 169 12.56 -8.73 -16.63
C LEU A 169 11.58 -7.61 -17.05
N LEU A 170 11.24 -6.71 -16.11
CA LEU A 170 10.35 -5.57 -16.39
C LEU A 170 10.94 -4.64 -17.45
N PHE A 171 12.22 -4.31 -17.35
CA PHE A 171 12.86 -3.37 -18.28
C PHE A 171 13.25 -4.03 -19.62
N THR A 172 13.59 -5.32 -19.64
CA THR A 172 13.86 -6.04 -20.90
C THR A 172 12.60 -6.12 -21.78
N ASN A 173 11.43 -6.34 -21.19
CA ASN A 173 10.17 -6.36 -21.95
C ASN A 173 9.84 -4.99 -22.56
N THR A 174 10.17 -3.90 -21.87
CA THR A 174 9.94 -2.55 -22.39
C THR A 174 10.78 -2.23 -23.62
N THR A 175 12.04 -2.64 -23.66
CA THR A 175 12.95 -2.36 -24.80
C THR A 175 12.57 -3.17 -26.05
N ASN A 176 12.09 -4.40 -25.88
CA ASN A 176 11.64 -5.22 -27.01
C ASN A 176 10.38 -4.65 -27.67
N THR A 177 9.51 -4.01 -26.88
CA THR A 177 8.28 -3.38 -27.37
C THR A 177 8.58 -2.11 -28.19
N THR A 178 9.56 -1.30 -27.80
CA THR A 178 9.96 -0.08 -28.53
C THR A 178 10.70 -0.34 -29.84
N ASN A 179 11.35 -1.50 -29.97
CA ASN A 179 12.07 -1.86 -31.21
C ASN A 179 11.16 -2.47 -32.28
N THR A 180 9.93 -2.85 -31.94
CA THR A 180 8.99 -3.54 -32.86
C THR A 180 8.02 -2.55 -33.55
N THR A 181 7.93 -1.29 -33.10
CA THR A 181 7.00 -0.29 -33.66
C THR A 181 7.58 0.60 -34.76
N ASN A 182 8.82 0.37 -35.21
CA ASN A 182 9.49 1.20 -36.22
C ASN A 182 9.87 0.40 -37.50
N THR A 183 9.04 -0.54 -37.95
CA THR A 183 9.27 -1.19 -39.26
C THR A 183 7.98 -1.49 -40.00
N THR A 184 7.29 -0.43 -40.41
CA THR A 184 6.50 -0.41 -41.64
C THR A 184 6.34 1.04 -42.04
N ASN A 185 7.23 1.54 -42.90
CA ASN A 185 6.92 2.36 -44.07
C ASN A 185 8.22 2.94 -44.66
N THR A 186 8.26 2.97 -45.99
CA THR A 186 9.18 3.69 -46.88
C THR A 186 10.34 2.88 -47.48
N THR A 187 9.98 2.18 -48.57
CA THR A 187 10.63 2.21 -49.89
C THR A 187 12.05 2.79 -50.01
N ASN A 188 12.94 1.97 -50.57
CA ASN A 188 14.03 2.28 -51.51
C ASN A 188 14.69 3.66 -51.39
N THR A 189 15.99 3.69 -51.06
CA THR A 189 17.06 4.30 -51.89
C THR A 189 18.43 3.93 -51.30
N THR A 190 19.28 3.38 -52.16
CA THR A 190 20.72 3.15 -51.97
C THR A 190 21.46 4.40 -51.49
N ASN A 191 22.47 4.24 -50.62
CA ASN A 191 23.82 4.79 -50.85
C ASN A 191 24.80 4.44 -49.70
N THR A 192 25.91 3.86 -50.13
CA THR A 192 27.17 3.61 -49.44
C THR A 192 27.83 4.92 -49.00
N THR A 193 28.40 5.00 -47.80
CA THR A 193 29.77 5.52 -47.55
C THR A 193 30.16 5.40 -46.07
N ASN A 194 31.40 4.96 -45.86
CA ASN A 194 32.11 4.77 -44.60
C ASN A 194 32.34 6.08 -43.84
N ILE A 195 32.27 6.07 -42.51
CA ILE A 195 33.11 6.91 -41.62
C ILE A 195 33.47 6.11 -40.36
N SER A 196 34.77 5.89 -40.16
CA SER A 196 35.36 5.40 -38.91
C SER A 196 35.43 6.52 -37.87
N CYS A 197 35.52 6.14 -36.58
CA CYS A 197 36.52 6.60 -35.60
C CYS A 197 35.93 6.60 -34.18
N GLY A 198 36.74 6.22 -33.20
CA GLY A 198 36.50 6.63 -31.81
C GLY A 198 36.48 5.51 -30.78
N SER A 199 37.65 4.92 -30.52
CA SER A 199 37.93 4.27 -29.23
C SER A 199 37.74 5.26 -28.08
N GLY A 200 36.73 5.02 -27.24
CA GLY A 200 36.44 5.81 -26.05
C GLY A 200 36.01 4.92 -24.88
N LYS A 201 36.86 4.84 -23.86
CA LYS A 201 36.61 4.16 -22.58
C LYS A 201 35.22 4.51 -22.02
N VAL A 202 34.34 3.51 -21.86
CA VAL A 202 33.12 3.67 -21.05
C VAL A 202 33.39 3.17 -19.64
N LYS A 203 33.45 4.14 -18.74
CA LYS A 203 33.55 3.99 -17.28
C LYS A 203 32.33 3.22 -16.76
N SER A 204 32.60 2.21 -15.92
CA SER A 204 31.61 1.61 -15.03
C SER A 204 30.91 2.70 -14.22
N ALA A 205 29.59 2.81 -14.34
CA ALA A 205 28.75 3.73 -13.59
C ALA A 205 27.62 2.94 -12.91
N THR A 206 27.93 2.41 -11.73
CA THR A 206 26.96 1.91 -10.75
C THR A 206 26.03 3.06 -10.33
N LYS A 207 24.93 3.26 -11.05
CA LYS A 207 23.90 4.22 -10.68
C LYS A 207 22.92 3.55 -9.71
N ARG A 208 23.37 3.48 -8.45
CA ARG A 208 22.57 3.07 -7.29
C ARG A 208 21.38 4.04 -7.14
N GLN A 209 20.19 3.60 -7.54
CA GLN A 209 18.96 4.33 -7.29
C GLN A 209 18.70 4.30 -5.78
N LYS A 210 18.82 5.47 -5.15
CA LYS A 210 18.82 5.61 -3.69
C LYS A 210 17.50 5.11 -3.11
N ARG A 211 17.65 4.18 -2.17
CA ARG A 211 16.67 3.82 -1.15
C ARG A 211 16.44 4.97 -0.19
#